data_AF-A0AAU9Z5Y2-F1
#
_entry.id   AF-A0AAU9Z5Y2-F1
#
_cell.length_a   1.000
_cell.length_b   1.000
_cell.length_c   1.000
_cell.angle_alpha   90.00
_cell.angle_beta   90.00
_cell.angle_gamma   90.00
#
_symmetry.space_group_name_H-M   'P 1'
#
loop_
_entity.id
_entity.type
_entity.pdbx_description
1 polymer ?
#
loop_
_entity_poly.entity_id
_entity_poly.type
_entity_poly.pdbx_seq_one_letter_code
_entity_poly.pdbx_strand_id
1 'polypeptide(L)'
;MSDTGGDHTRLRRYPRLPVWVVEDHQEVLPFIYRAIGSKHLPASNISFLHFDSHPDLLIPVNMPADTVFDKEALFGELSIENWIMPAVYAGHFSHIIWLHPTWAQQIREGKHHFLVGKDISTTTIRVTSTDYYFLSDGLFVPADQLENQKPLQLDVIMIEPYKLCNNQNDSDNVSSAKKPKLALGSREGSAIANGNPSSEGPQGEAVTPRSDHACQEPQCPSTASTAEILEMLKDGDAFVLDIDLDFFSVKNPFKEMFTQDEYKILQELYQFKKPDSNLTEEDLVDIVDTRTHQLEDLEAIFADLCDGDGEETVQRWASNPGMESLVPLVQSLKTRMEVPDYEMVHQAGLTCDYSELPHHVSTEEEIECLIQSVYCLLKNLPKPTLVTIARSSLDDYCPPEQVDTIQEKVLNVLHSLYGTLDTHLVYSGTSPPC
;
A
#
# COMPACT_ATOMS: atom_id res chain seq x y z
N MET A 1 -42.91 -16.78 -10.18
CA MET A 1 -43.47 -15.43 -10.34
C MET A 1 -43.75 -14.86 -8.96
N SER A 2 -42.76 -14.15 -8.44
CA SER A 2 -42.92 -13.12 -7.41
C SER A 2 -41.80 -12.12 -7.73
N ASP A 3 -42.21 -11.15 -8.53
CA ASP A 3 -41.47 -9.99 -8.96
C ASP A 3 -41.15 -9.14 -7.72
N THR A 4 -39.90 -9.11 -7.29
CA THR A 4 -39.38 -8.09 -6.37
C THR A 4 -38.51 -7.16 -7.19
N GLY A 5 -39.16 -6.19 -7.83
CA GLY A 5 -38.51 -5.06 -8.45
C GLY A 5 -37.55 -4.42 -7.44
N GLY A 6 -36.26 -4.43 -7.78
CA GLY A 6 -35.26 -3.68 -7.05
C GLY A 6 -35.62 -2.21 -7.12
N ASP A 7 -35.99 -1.65 -5.97
CA ASP A 7 -36.10 -0.22 -5.79
C ASP A 7 -34.69 0.34 -5.95
N HIS A 8 -34.32 0.74 -7.17
CA HIS A 8 -33.11 1.52 -7.42
C HIS A 8 -33.34 2.89 -6.78
N THR A 9 -33.27 2.97 -5.45
CA THR A 9 -33.30 4.25 -4.74
C THR A 9 -32.12 5.04 -5.24
N ARG A 10 -32.42 6.13 -5.96
CA ARG A 10 -31.43 7.01 -6.56
C ARG A 10 -30.43 7.48 -5.49
N LEU A 11 -29.15 7.16 -5.68
CA LEU A 11 -28.08 7.61 -4.80
C LEU A 11 -28.03 9.13 -4.73
N ARG A 12 -27.77 9.64 -3.52
CA ARG A 12 -27.52 11.06 -3.27
C ARG A 12 -26.16 11.43 -3.82
N ARG A 13 -25.98 12.72 -4.11
CA ARG A 13 -24.71 13.28 -4.56
C ARG A 13 -24.27 14.35 -3.59
N TYR A 14 -22.98 14.34 -3.26
CA TYR A 14 -22.40 15.43 -2.50
C TYR A 14 -22.30 16.70 -3.37
N PRO A 15 -22.50 17.90 -2.78
CA PRO A 15 -22.29 19.16 -3.50
C PRO A 15 -20.81 19.39 -3.86
N ARG A 16 -19.90 18.89 -3.04
CA ARG A 16 -18.44 18.89 -3.21
C ARG A 16 -17.91 17.50 -2.91
N LEU A 17 -16.79 17.10 -3.50
CA LEU A 17 -16.20 15.77 -3.24
C LEU A 17 -15.68 15.73 -1.79
N PRO A 18 -16.22 14.87 -0.91
CA PRO A 18 -15.67 14.70 0.43
C PRO A 18 -14.32 14.00 0.36
N VAL A 19 -13.34 14.53 1.10
CA VAL A 19 -12.02 13.95 1.28
C VAL A 19 -11.75 13.83 2.78
N TRP A 20 -11.67 12.61 3.28
CA TRP A 20 -11.39 12.33 4.69
C TRP A 20 -9.93 11.93 4.83
N VAL A 21 -9.16 12.71 5.58
CA VAL A 21 -7.76 12.41 5.89
C VAL A 21 -7.67 11.96 7.33
N VAL A 22 -7.26 10.72 7.55
CA VAL A 22 -7.09 10.09 8.87
C VAL A 22 -5.62 9.82 9.14
N GLU A 23 -5.30 9.43 10.36
CA GLU A 23 -3.93 8.99 10.66
C GLU A 23 -3.79 7.50 10.33
N ASP A 24 -4.40 6.65 11.15
CA ASP A 24 -4.38 5.20 10.97
C ASP A 24 -5.40 4.78 9.91
N HIS A 25 -5.02 3.86 9.04
CA HIS A 25 -5.76 3.54 7.82
C HIS A 25 -7.17 2.99 8.05
N GLN A 26 -7.36 2.16 9.07
CA GLN A 26 -8.67 1.61 9.45
C GLN A 26 -9.69 2.69 9.86
N GLU A 27 -9.26 3.89 10.26
CA GLU A 27 -10.14 5.00 10.64
C GLU A 27 -10.96 5.54 9.45
N VAL A 28 -10.64 5.14 8.20
CA VAL A 28 -11.43 5.51 7.02
C VAL A 28 -12.80 4.83 6.97
N LEU A 29 -12.91 3.61 7.53
CA LEU A 29 -14.09 2.76 7.43
C LEU A 29 -15.37 3.40 7.98
N PRO A 30 -15.38 4.09 9.14
CA PRO A 30 -16.53 4.86 9.61
C PRO A 30 -17.13 5.82 8.59
N PHE A 31 -16.31 6.47 7.76
CA PHE A 31 -16.75 7.45 6.77
C PHE A 31 -17.37 6.78 5.54
N ILE A 32 -16.83 5.63 5.14
CA ILE A 32 -17.41 4.78 4.09
C ILE A 32 -18.78 4.28 4.55
N TYR A 33 -18.89 3.75 5.77
CA TYR A 33 -20.16 3.26 6.34
C TYR A 33 -21.19 4.38 6.46
N ARG A 34 -20.75 5.61 6.80
CA ARG A 34 -21.62 6.80 6.80
C ARG A 34 -22.11 7.14 5.39
N ALA A 35 -21.27 7.03 4.37
CA ALA A 35 -21.67 7.26 2.98
C ALA A 35 -22.67 6.20 2.47
N ILE A 36 -22.54 4.95 2.90
CA ILE A 36 -23.52 3.87 2.67
C ILE A 36 -24.84 4.19 3.37
N GLY A 37 -24.83 4.42 4.69
CA GLY A 37 -26.03 4.68 5.48
C GLY A 37 -26.77 5.96 5.07
N SER A 38 -26.05 6.96 4.57
CA SER A 38 -26.64 8.20 4.03
C SER A 38 -27.04 8.11 2.56
N LYS A 39 -26.91 6.93 1.93
CA LYS A 39 -27.27 6.62 0.53
C LYS A 39 -26.50 7.42 -0.52
N HIS A 40 -25.25 7.80 -0.23
CA HIS A 40 -24.32 8.32 -1.25
C HIS A 40 -23.58 7.18 -1.95
N LEU A 41 -23.25 6.12 -1.21
CA LEU A 41 -22.83 4.83 -1.75
C LEU A 41 -24.01 3.83 -1.73
N PRO A 42 -24.03 2.84 -2.65
CA PRO A 42 -24.96 1.72 -2.57
C PRO A 42 -24.66 0.85 -1.34
N ALA A 43 -25.59 -0.04 -0.98
CA ALA A 43 -25.40 -0.95 0.16
C ALA A 43 -24.46 -2.13 -0.13
N SER A 44 -24.22 -2.44 -1.40
CA SER A 44 -23.42 -3.55 -1.88
C SER A 44 -22.84 -3.26 -3.27
N ASN A 45 -21.95 -4.11 -3.74
CA ASN A 45 -21.28 -4.02 -5.04
C ASN A 45 -20.53 -2.69 -5.25
N ILE A 46 -19.89 -2.20 -4.20
CA ILE A 46 -19.01 -1.02 -4.28
C ILE A 46 -17.65 -1.48 -4.83
N SER A 47 -17.16 -0.79 -5.85
CA SER A 47 -15.76 -0.90 -6.28
C SER A 47 -14.87 -0.03 -5.39
N PHE A 48 -13.74 -0.58 -4.97
CA PHE A 48 -12.78 0.04 -4.07
C PHE A 48 -11.43 0.16 -4.78
N LEU A 49 -11.02 1.38 -5.11
CA LEU A 49 -9.75 1.67 -5.79
C LEU A 49 -8.73 2.13 -4.76
N HIS A 50 -7.70 1.31 -4.53
CA HIS A 50 -6.78 1.41 -3.40
C HIS A 50 -5.36 1.73 -3.86
N PHE A 51 -4.79 2.88 -3.50
CA PHE A 51 -3.38 3.21 -3.74
C PHE A 51 -2.59 3.06 -2.45
N ASP A 52 -1.66 2.10 -2.41
CA ASP A 52 -0.98 1.73 -1.17
C ASP A 52 0.28 0.91 -1.44
N SER A 53 1.26 0.97 -0.53
CA SER A 53 2.38 0.03 -0.51
C SER A 53 1.99 -1.35 0.04
N HIS A 54 0.87 -1.47 0.74
CA HIS A 54 0.35 -2.67 1.38
C HIS A 54 -1.06 -3.03 0.86
N PRO A 55 -1.48 -4.31 0.89
CA PRO A 55 -2.82 -4.68 0.43
C PRO A 55 -3.97 -4.35 1.39
N ASP A 56 -3.69 -4.37 2.70
CA ASP A 56 -4.64 -4.28 3.84
C ASP A 56 -5.81 -5.26 3.77
N LEU A 57 -5.51 -6.44 3.25
CA LEU A 57 -6.45 -7.54 3.05
C LEU A 57 -6.29 -8.64 4.11
N LEU A 58 -5.55 -8.43 5.20
CA LEU A 58 -5.55 -9.40 6.30
C LEU A 58 -6.91 -9.39 7.01
N ILE A 59 -7.08 -10.35 7.92
CA ILE A 59 -8.29 -10.55 8.69
C ILE A 59 -7.87 -10.76 10.15
N PRO A 60 -8.56 -10.14 11.13
CA PRO A 60 -8.31 -10.46 12.53
C PRO A 60 -8.64 -11.94 12.81
N VAL A 61 -7.60 -12.77 12.99
CA VAL A 61 -7.71 -14.25 13.00
C VAL A 61 -8.64 -14.79 14.09
N ASN A 62 -8.77 -14.04 15.18
CA ASN A 62 -9.53 -14.39 16.39
C ASN A 62 -10.90 -13.67 16.47
N MET A 63 -11.21 -12.74 15.58
CA MET A 63 -12.48 -12.00 15.63
C MET A 63 -13.63 -12.88 15.10
N PRO A 64 -14.70 -13.12 15.89
CA PRO A 64 -15.90 -13.79 15.40
C PRO A 64 -16.49 -13.05 14.21
N ALA A 65 -16.86 -13.77 13.15
CA ALA A 65 -17.35 -13.13 11.92
C ALA A 65 -18.63 -12.32 12.13
N ASP A 66 -19.46 -12.68 13.12
CA ASP A 66 -20.70 -11.96 13.44
C ASP A 66 -20.43 -10.55 14.03
N THR A 67 -19.22 -10.29 14.55
CA THR A 67 -18.78 -8.97 15.04
C THR A 67 -18.88 -7.89 13.96
N VAL A 68 -18.74 -8.27 12.68
CA VAL A 68 -18.88 -7.36 11.53
C VAL A 68 -20.21 -6.60 11.50
N PHE A 69 -21.26 -7.17 12.10
CA PHE A 69 -22.58 -6.55 12.12
C PHE A 69 -22.83 -5.67 13.36
N ASP A 70 -21.88 -5.62 14.29
CA ASP A 70 -21.85 -4.67 15.40
C ASP A 70 -20.75 -3.63 15.12
N LYS A 71 -21.17 -2.44 14.72
CA LYS A 71 -20.25 -1.36 14.30
C LYS A 71 -19.26 -0.97 15.40
N GLU A 72 -19.71 -0.89 16.66
CA GLU A 72 -18.85 -0.42 17.75
C GLU A 72 -17.82 -1.50 18.12
N ALA A 73 -18.26 -2.76 18.17
CA ALA A 73 -17.36 -3.88 18.39
C ALA A 73 -16.38 -4.04 17.23
N LEU A 74 -16.86 -4.02 15.99
CA LEU A 74 -16.03 -4.14 14.79
C LEU A 74 -14.89 -3.14 14.81
N PHE A 75 -15.19 -1.85 14.99
CA PHE A 75 -14.16 -0.81 14.93
C PHE A 75 -13.10 -0.92 16.05
N GLY A 76 -13.41 -1.61 17.15
CA GLY A 76 -12.43 -1.90 18.20
C GLY A 76 -11.50 -3.07 17.89
N GLU A 77 -11.84 -3.92 16.90
CA GLU A 77 -11.08 -5.11 16.51
C GLU A 77 -10.22 -4.90 15.26
N LEU A 78 -10.34 -3.74 14.60
CA LEU A 78 -9.61 -3.45 13.36
C LEU A 78 -8.26 -2.78 13.63
N SER A 79 -7.31 -3.13 12.78
CA SER A 79 -5.99 -2.52 12.68
C SER A 79 -5.72 -2.09 11.24
N ILE A 80 -4.62 -1.37 11.03
CA ILE A 80 -4.21 -0.77 9.74
C ILE A 80 -4.17 -1.79 8.59
N GLU A 81 -3.86 -3.05 8.85
CA GLU A 81 -3.62 -4.09 7.84
C GLU A 81 -4.84 -4.98 7.54
N ASN A 82 -5.93 -4.87 8.31
CA ASN A 82 -6.98 -5.91 8.35
C ASN A 82 -8.43 -5.40 8.21
N TRP A 83 -8.62 -4.15 7.83
CA TRP A 83 -9.91 -3.46 7.89
C TRP A 83 -10.79 -3.63 6.64
N ILE A 84 -10.20 -3.94 5.47
CA ILE A 84 -10.94 -4.05 4.20
C ILE A 84 -11.79 -5.32 4.15
N MET A 85 -11.24 -6.46 4.55
CA MET A 85 -11.90 -7.77 4.43
C MET A 85 -13.19 -7.91 5.26
N PRO A 86 -13.29 -7.36 6.47
CA PRO A 86 -14.55 -7.26 7.19
C PRO A 86 -15.66 -6.54 6.39
N ALA A 87 -15.33 -5.48 5.64
CA ALA A 87 -16.29 -4.78 4.78
C ALA A 87 -16.70 -5.60 3.52
N VAL A 88 -15.81 -6.45 3.02
CA VAL A 88 -16.13 -7.45 2.00
C VAL A 88 -17.11 -8.49 2.56
N TYR A 89 -16.83 -9.05 3.75
CA TYR A 89 -17.71 -10.03 4.39
C TYR A 89 -19.09 -9.45 4.73
N ALA A 90 -19.16 -8.17 5.14
CA ALA A 90 -20.42 -7.42 5.29
C ALA A 90 -21.23 -7.31 3.98
N GLY A 91 -20.61 -7.56 2.83
CA GLY A 91 -21.21 -7.51 1.50
C GLY A 91 -21.19 -6.12 0.87
N HIS A 92 -20.39 -5.18 1.41
CA HIS A 92 -20.28 -3.82 0.88
C HIS A 92 -19.38 -3.77 -0.35
N PHE A 93 -18.17 -4.33 -0.24
CA PHE A 93 -17.19 -4.40 -1.31
C PHE A 93 -17.30 -5.73 -2.05
N SER A 94 -17.28 -5.67 -3.39
CA SER A 94 -17.24 -6.87 -4.25
C SER A 94 -16.06 -6.88 -5.21
N HIS A 95 -15.42 -5.72 -5.40
CA HIS A 95 -14.29 -5.55 -6.30
C HIS A 95 -13.28 -4.59 -5.68
N ILE A 96 -12.10 -5.10 -5.38
CA ILE A 96 -10.95 -4.33 -4.91
C ILE A 96 -9.94 -4.23 -6.05
N ILE A 97 -9.48 -3.02 -6.33
CA ILE A 97 -8.45 -2.74 -7.33
C ILE A 97 -7.28 -2.14 -6.57
N TRP A 98 -6.28 -2.96 -6.27
CA TRP A 98 -5.07 -2.54 -5.56
C TRP A 98 -4.02 -2.05 -6.56
N LEU A 99 -3.73 -0.76 -6.49
CA LEU A 99 -2.75 -0.05 -7.28
C LEU A 99 -1.49 0.16 -6.44
N HIS A 100 -0.46 -0.62 -6.72
CA HIS A 100 0.72 -0.67 -5.88
C HIS A 100 1.96 -0.12 -6.61
N PRO A 101 2.94 0.43 -5.88
CA PRO A 101 4.20 0.89 -6.45
C PRO A 101 5.15 -0.29 -6.73
N THR A 102 6.27 -0.02 -7.39
CA THR A 102 7.22 -1.06 -7.86
C THR A 102 7.90 -1.86 -6.74
N TRP A 103 7.87 -1.36 -5.50
CA TRP A 103 8.47 -2.00 -4.33
C TRP A 103 7.51 -2.90 -3.55
N ALA A 104 6.21 -2.80 -3.81
CA ALA A 104 5.19 -3.62 -3.17
C ALA A 104 4.98 -4.92 -3.94
N GLN A 105 5.24 -6.08 -3.31
CA GLN A 105 5.21 -7.40 -3.97
C GLN A 105 4.52 -8.49 -3.13
N GLN A 106 3.73 -8.09 -2.12
CA GLN A 106 3.07 -9.01 -1.19
C GLN A 106 2.06 -9.93 -1.89
N ILE A 107 1.28 -9.41 -2.85
CA ILE A 107 0.38 -10.20 -3.69
C ILE A 107 0.84 -10.08 -5.13
N ARG A 108 0.78 -11.20 -5.86
CA ARG A 108 1.16 -11.27 -7.27
C ARG A 108 0.23 -10.41 -8.14
N GLU A 109 0.78 -9.72 -9.13
CA GLU A 109 -0.02 -8.93 -10.08
C GLU A 109 -0.96 -9.82 -10.92
N GLY A 110 -2.13 -9.28 -11.22
CA GLY A 110 -3.15 -9.95 -12.02
C GLY A 110 -4.51 -10.00 -11.33
N LYS A 111 -5.37 -10.90 -11.84
CA LYS A 111 -6.76 -11.05 -11.37
C LYS A 111 -6.88 -12.24 -10.45
N HIS A 112 -7.45 -12.00 -9.28
CA HIS A 112 -7.69 -12.98 -8.25
C HIS A 112 -9.19 -13.03 -7.95
N HIS A 113 -9.71 -14.25 -7.82
CA HIS A 113 -11.12 -14.48 -7.52
C HIS A 113 -11.20 -15.54 -6.45
N PHE A 114 -11.83 -15.19 -5.34
CA PHE A 114 -11.99 -16.09 -4.21
C PHE A 114 -13.23 -15.73 -3.40
N LEU A 115 -13.59 -16.60 -2.47
CA LEU A 115 -14.71 -16.40 -1.57
C LEU A 115 -14.20 -15.91 -0.21
N VAL A 116 -14.95 -15.01 0.41
CA VAL A 116 -14.80 -14.58 1.79
C VAL A 116 -16.01 -15.06 2.55
N GLY A 117 -15.82 -15.76 3.65
CA GLY A 117 -16.93 -16.34 4.39
C GLY A 117 -16.61 -16.56 5.85
N LYS A 118 -17.60 -17.02 6.60
CA LYS A 118 -17.42 -17.46 7.97
C LYS A 118 -17.08 -18.94 7.95
N ASP A 119 -15.97 -19.31 8.56
CA ASP A 119 -15.59 -20.70 8.70
C ASP A 119 -16.52 -21.41 9.70
N ILE A 120 -17.01 -22.60 9.33
CA ILE A 120 -17.95 -23.39 10.13
C ILE A 120 -17.28 -23.88 11.42
N SER A 121 -15.96 -24.10 11.41
CA SER A 121 -15.24 -24.67 12.56
C SER A 121 -14.86 -23.63 13.61
N THR A 122 -14.26 -22.51 13.18
CA THR A 122 -13.72 -21.45 14.05
C THR A 122 -14.70 -20.31 14.27
N THR A 123 -15.73 -20.17 13.42
CA THR A 123 -16.70 -19.06 13.40
C THR A 123 -16.13 -17.67 13.07
N THR A 124 -14.86 -17.60 12.67
CA THR A 124 -14.16 -16.38 12.25
C THR A 124 -14.18 -16.25 10.71
N ILE A 125 -13.72 -15.12 10.18
CA ILE A 125 -13.70 -14.89 8.74
C ILE A 125 -12.48 -15.61 8.13
N ARG A 126 -12.69 -16.32 7.01
CA ARG A 126 -11.65 -17.00 6.23
C ARG A 126 -11.90 -16.82 4.74
N VAL A 127 -10.90 -17.17 3.94
CA VAL A 127 -10.92 -17.03 2.47
C VAL A 127 -10.61 -18.33 1.76
N THR A 128 -10.97 -18.43 0.49
CA THR A 128 -10.54 -19.54 -0.38
C THR A 128 -9.35 -19.18 -1.26
N SER A 129 -8.69 -18.04 -1.03
CA SER A 129 -7.52 -17.65 -1.84
C SER A 129 -6.32 -18.51 -1.50
N THR A 130 -5.61 -18.95 -2.53
CA THR A 130 -4.36 -19.71 -2.42
C THR A 130 -3.13 -18.83 -2.59
N ASP A 131 -3.29 -17.50 -2.60
CA ASP A 131 -2.14 -16.60 -2.59
C ASP A 131 -1.37 -16.74 -1.28
N TYR A 132 -0.04 -16.67 -1.36
CA TYR A 132 0.81 -16.83 -0.18
C TYR A 132 0.50 -15.82 0.92
N TYR A 133 0.04 -14.62 0.56
CA TYR A 133 -0.43 -13.59 1.50
C TYR A 133 -1.53 -14.08 2.46
N PHE A 134 -2.41 -15.00 2.04
CA PHE A 134 -3.44 -15.56 2.92
C PHE A 134 -3.02 -16.88 3.56
N LEU A 135 -2.19 -17.66 2.87
CA LEU A 135 -1.68 -18.93 3.39
C LEU A 135 -0.69 -18.73 4.54
N SER A 136 0.15 -17.69 4.47
CA SER A 136 1.12 -17.33 5.51
C SER A 136 0.46 -17.01 6.84
N ASP A 137 -0.74 -16.44 6.82
CA ASP A 137 -1.50 -16.01 7.99
C ASP A 137 -2.57 -17.02 8.41
N GLY A 138 -2.57 -18.21 7.80
CA GLY A 138 -3.50 -19.28 8.12
C GLY A 138 -4.98 -18.94 7.82
N LEU A 139 -5.22 -18.09 6.81
CA LEU A 139 -6.55 -17.57 6.48
C LEU A 139 -7.32 -18.41 5.46
N PHE A 140 -6.68 -19.40 4.84
CA PHE A 140 -7.31 -20.25 3.83
C PHE A 140 -8.15 -21.37 4.45
N VAL A 141 -9.34 -21.58 3.89
CA VAL A 141 -10.13 -22.80 4.10
C VAL A 141 -10.81 -23.23 2.78
N PRO A 142 -11.13 -24.51 2.61
CA PRO A 142 -11.92 -24.99 1.47
C PRO A 142 -13.31 -24.35 1.40
N ALA A 143 -13.83 -24.20 0.18
CA ALA A 143 -15.10 -23.50 -0.05
C ALA A 143 -16.31 -24.16 0.64
N ASP A 144 -16.31 -25.47 0.83
CA ASP A 144 -17.38 -26.20 1.52
C ASP A 144 -17.37 -26.03 3.04
N GLN A 145 -16.30 -25.43 3.60
CA GLN A 145 -16.18 -25.07 5.01
C GLN A 145 -16.62 -23.62 5.29
N LEU A 146 -17.00 -22.85 4.26
CA LEU A 146 -17.47 -21.48 4.42
C LEU A 146 -19.00 -21.36 4.38
N GLU A 147 -19.56 -20.66 5.36
CA GLU A 147 -20.92 -20.14 5.33
C GLU A 147 -20.96 -18.63 4.98
N ASN A 148 -22.12 -18.14 4.53
CA ASN A 148 -22.34 -16.73 4.16
C ASN A 148 -21.37 -16.15 3.11
N GLN A 149 -20.92 -17.00 2.18
CA GLN A 149 -19.91 -16.70 1.17
C GLN A 149 -20.19 -15.42 0.37
N LYS A 150 -19.18 -14.57 0.27
CA LYS A 150 -19.13 -13.36 -0.56
C LYS A 150 -18.06 -13.54 -1.62
N PRO A 151 -18.40 -13.48 -2.92
CA PRO A 151 -17.38 -13.47 -3.96
C PRO A 151 -16.64 -12.14 -3.93
N LEU A 152 -15.32 -12.19 -3.98
CA LEU A 152 -14.44 -11.04 -4.13
C LEU A 152 -13.64 -11.18 -5.41
N GLN A 153 -13.65 -10.13 -6.23
CA GLN A 153 -12.68 -9.91 -7.29
C GLN A 153 -11.60 -8.95 -6.78
N LEU A 154 -10.34 -9.35 -6.90
CA LEU A 154 -9.18 -8.53 -6.59
C LEU A 154 -8.33 -8.38 -7.87
N ASP A 155 -8.13 -7.14 -8.32
CA ASP A 155 -7.20 -6.82 -9.40
C ASP A 155 -5.98 -6.12 -8.80
N VAL A 156 -4.81 -6.75 -8.94
CA VAL A 156 -3.52 -6.24 -8.45
C VAL A 156 -2.74 -5.67 -9.62
N ILE A 157 -2.50 -4.36 -9.61
CA ILE A 157 -1.95 -3.62 -10.74
C ILE A 157 -0.80 -2.73 -10.28
N MET A 158 0.39 -2.99 -10.80
CA MET A 158 1.55 -2.13 -10.56
C MET A 158 1.42 -0.78 -11.29
N ILE A 159 1.72 0.31 -10.60
CA ILE A 159 1.81 1.66 -11.17
C ILE A 159 3.28 1.99 -11.44
N GLU A 160 3.62 2.15 -12.72
CA GLU A 160 4.94 2.67 -13.10
C GLU A 160 5.03 4.18 -12.81
N PRO A 161 6.15 4.67 -12.23
CA PRO A 161 6.39 6.10 -12.09
C PRO A 161 6.44 6.80 -13.45
N TYR A 162 5.96 8.04 -13.49
CA TYR A 162 5.97 8.84 -14.70
C TYR A 162 7.41 9.08 -15.16
N LYS A 163 7.71 8.73 -16.42
CA LYS A 163 9.03 8.98 -16.99
C LYS A 163 9.11 10.43 -17.44
N LEU A 164 9.92 11.26 -16.76
CA LEU A 164 10.27 12.57 -17.30
C LEU A 164 10.97 12.37 -18.65
N CYS A 165 10.34 12.84 -19.73
CA CYS A 165 11.04 12.99 -20.99
C CYS A 165 12.10 14.08 -20.81
N ASN A 166 13.36 13.67 -20.61
CA ASN A 166 14.48 14.58 -20.78
C ASN A 166 14.50 15.02 -22.24
N ASN A 167 13.90 16.17 -22.54
CA ASN A 167 14.23 16.94 -23.73
C ASN A 167 15.64 17.53 -23.54
N GLN A 168 16.65 16.67 -23.46
CA GLN A 168 17.96 17.09 -23.91
C GLN A 168 17.84 17.21 -25.42
N ASN A 169 17.82 18.45 -25.88
CA ASN A 169 18.29 18.77 -27.21
C ASN A 169 19.75 18.29 -27.30
N ASP A 170 19.93 17.01 -27.58
CA ASP A 170 21.16 16.52 -28.16
C ASP A 170 21.21 17.10 -29.56
N SER A 171 21.72 18.33 -29.63
CA SER A 171 22.30 18.85 -30.86
C SER A 171 23.32 17.83 -31.31
N ASP A 172 23.05 17.23 -32.47
CA ASP A 172 23.95 16.42 -33.26
C ASP A 172 25.41 16.89 -33.12
N ASN A 173 26.17 16.21 -32.27
CA ASN A 173 27.61 16.16 -32.39
C ASN A 173 27.99 14.70 -32.64
N VAL A 174 27.85 14.34 -33.92
CA VAL A 174 28.42 13.15 -34.53
C VAL A 174 29.91 13.09 -34.18
N SER A 175 30.28 12.19 -33.27
CA SER A 175 31.66 11.76 -33.08
C SER A 175 31.76 10.30 -33.49
N SER A 176 32.09 10.11 -34.76
CA SER A 176 32.33 8.81 -35.36
C SER A 176 33.54 8.14 -34.70
N ALA A 177 33.34 6.92 -34.22
CA ALA A 177 34.40 6.04 -33.74
C ALA A 177 35.51 5.86 -34.79
N LYS A 178 36.77 6.11 -34.40
CA LYS A 178 37.95 5.50 -35.06
C LYS A 178 38.91 4.94 -34.01
N LYS A 179 39.22 3.66 -34.24
CA LYS A 179 40.17 2.78 -33.53
C LYS A 179 41.57 3.39 -33.31
N PRO A 180 42.32 2.91 -32.32
CA PRO A 180 43.65 3.44 -32.00
C PRO A 180 44.71 2.93 -32.98
N LYS A 181 45.66 3.80 -33.35
CA LYS A 181 46.93 3.38 -33.95
C LYS A 181 48.07 4.28 -33.45
N LEU A 182 49.09 3.64 -32.89
CA LEU A 182 50.37 4.23 -32.49
C LEU A 182 51.03 4.97 -33.65
N ALA A 183 51.66 6.13 -33.38
CA ALA A 183 53.11 6.35 -33.50
C ALA A 183 53.48 7.84 -33.39
N LEU A 184 54.43 8.11 -32.48
CA LEU A 184 55.63 8.96 -32.61
C LEU A 184 55.62 10.19 -33.55
N GLY A 185 56.00 11.35 -32.99
CA GLY A 185 56.93 12.26 -33.66
C GLY A 185 56.51 13.73 -33.80
N SER A 186 57.00 14.54 -32.86
CA SER A 186 57.75 15.78 -33.08
C SER A 186 57.13 17.02 -33.78
N ARG A 187 57.38 18.15 -33.09
CA ARG A 187 57.66 19.53 -33.56
C ARG A 187 56.46 20.42 -33.89
N GLU A 188 56.32 21.49 -33.09
CA GLU A 188 56.65 22.91 -33.42
C GLU A 188 55.55 23.53 -34.30
N GLY A 189 54.91 24.64 -34.00
CA GLY A 189 55.09 25.69 -33.01
C GLY A 189 54.36 26.94 -33.54
N SER A 190 54.07 27.89 -32.65
CA SER A 190 53.69 29.29 -32.95
C SER A 190 52.36 29.56 -33.66
N ALA A 191 51.62 30.64 -33.42
CA ALA A 191 51.73 31.75 -32.48
C ALA A 191 50.59 32.75 -32.80
N ILE A 192 50.13 33.44 -31.75
CA ILE A 192 49.70 34.85 -31.70
C ILE A 192 48.32 35.15 -32.35
N ALA A 193 47.30 35.46 -31.53
CA ALA A 193 46.92 36.79 -31.01
C ALA A 193 46.42 37.73 -32.12
N ASN A 194 45.56 38.72 -31.92
CA ASN A 194 44.74 39.27 -30.84
C ASN A 194 43.96 40.39 -31.56
N GLY A 195 42.80 40.82 -31.06
CA GLY A 195 42.31 42.15 -31.46
C GLY A 195 40.81 42.38 -31.35
N ASN A 196 40.37 42.77 -30.15
CA ASN A 196 39.24 43.67 -29.99
C ASN A 196 39.59 45.06 -30.57
N PRO A 197 38.59 45.90 -30.87
CA PRO A 197 38.31 46.95 -29.88
C PRO A 197 36.83 47.34 -29.71
N SER A 198 36.61 47.99 -28.57
CA SER A 198 35.40 48.59 -27.98
C SER A 198 34.81 49.76 -28.80
N SER A 199 33.51 50.08 -28.61
CA SER A 199 33.04 51.15 -27.70
C SER A 199 31.58 51.63 -27.98
N GLU A 200 30.95 52.10 -26.89
CA GLU A 200 29.90 53.14 -26.76
C GLU A 200 28.39 52.83 -26.98
N GLY A 201 27.58 53.18 -25.95
CA GLY A 201 26.10 53.27 -25.96
C GLY A 201 25.59 54.64 -26.48
N PRO A 202 24.35 55.14 -26.20
CA PRO A 202 23.44 54.83 -25.07
C PRO A 202 21.89 54.77 -25.36
N GLN A 203 21.13 54.34 -24.33
CA GLN A 203 19.74 54.66 -23.88
C GLN A 203 18.54 54.85 -24.85
N GLY A 204 17.40 54.22 -24.51
CA GLY A 204 16.04 54.64 -24.90
C GLY A 204 14.97 53.54 -24.75
N GLU A 205 14.00 53.75 -23.85
CA GLU A 205 12.90 52.86 -23.47
C GLU A 205 11.89 52.54 -24.59
N ALA A 206 11.39 51.30 -24.62
CA ALA A 206 10.01 50.96 -25.01
C ALA A 206 9.66 49.53 -24.55
N VAL A 207 8.83 49.44 -23.51
CA VAL A 207 8.25 48.18 -23.01
C VAL A 207 7.05 47.80 -23.89
N THR A 208 7.06 46.58 -24.43
CA THR A 208 5.87 45.89 -24.93
C THR A 208 5.83 44.50 -24.26
N PRO A 209 4.69 44.07 -23.69
CA PRO A 209 4.61 42.78 -23.02
C PRO A 209 4.52 41.68 -24.09
N ARG A 210 5.47 40.74 -24.07
CA ARG A 210 5.36 39.50 -24.84
C ARG A 210 4.44 38.54 -24.07
N SER A 211 3.54 37.99 -24.86
CA SER A 211 2.48 37.04 -24.56
C SER A 211 2.85 35.95 -23.56
N ASP A 212 1.87 35.71 -22.69
CA ASP A 212 1.69 34.56 -21.80
C ASP A 212 2.26 33.26 -22.37
N HIS A 213 3.25 32.71 -21.65
CA HIS A 213 3.57 31.29 -21.75
C HIS A 213 2.38 30.51 -21.19
N ALA A 214 1.51 30.05 -22.07
CA ALA A 214 0.53 29.03 -21.76
C ALA A 214 1.27 27.81 -21.18
N CYS A 215 0.98 27.48 -19.92
CA CYS A 215 1.42 26.25 -19.28
C CYS A 215 1.01 25.08 -20.18
N GLN A 216 1.99 24.40 -20.77
CA GLN A 216 1.74 23.17 -21.52
C GLN A 216 1.26 22.12 -20.52
N GLU A 217 0.07 21.55 -20.75
CA GLU A 217 -0.38 20.37 -20.01
C GLU A 217 0.64 19.23 -20.21
N PRO A 218 1.09 18.55 -19.14
CA PRO A 218 1.96 17.40 -19.27
C PRO A 218 1.27 16.32 -20.12
N GLN A 219 1.98 15.83 -21.15
CA GLN A 219 1.51 14.73 -21.98
C GLN A 219 1.56 13.44 -21.15
N CYS A 220 0.43 13.05 -20.58
CA CYS A 220 0.28 11.79 -19.87
C CYS A 220 0.43 10.60 -20.83
N PRO A 221 1.45 9.73 -20.67
CA PRO A 221 1.41 8.42 -21.29
C PRO A 221 0.37 7.58 -20.54
N SER A 222 -0.78 7.32 -21.14
CA SER A 222 -1.59 6.15 -20.77
C SER A 222 -1.56 5.16 -21.94
N THR A 223 -1.84 3.88 -21.75
CA THR A 223 -3.13 3.41 -22.27
C THR A 223 -3.56 2.03 -21.77
N ALA A 224 -2.68 1.19 -21.20
CA ALA A 224 -3.06 -0.18 -20.83
C ALA A 224 -3.84 -0.24 -19.50
N SER A 225 -3.19 0.10 -18.39
CA SER A 225 -3.80 0.00 -17.05
C SER A 225 -5.02 0.92 -16.86
N THR A 226 -5.00 2.14 -17.39
CA THR A 226 -6.13 3.08 -17.25
C THR A 226 -7.38 2.61 -17.98
N ALA A 227 -7.25 2.03 -19.17
CA ALA A 227 -8.40 1.52 -19.92
C ALA A 227 -9.00 0.28 -19.24
N GLU A 228 -8.15 -0.57 -18.66
CA GLU A 228 -8.55 -1.73 -17.87
C GLU A 228 -9.32 -1.31 -16.62
N ILE A 229 -8.79 -0.36 -15.82
CA ILE A 229 -9.47 0.17 -14.63
C ILE A 229 -10.78 0.87 -15.01
N LEU A 230 -10.79 1.63 -16.11
CA LEU A 230 -12.01 2.27 -16.58
C LEU A 230 -13.08 1.23 -16.93
N GLU A 231 -12.71 0.10 -17.55
CA GLU A 231 -13.65 -1.00 -17.82
C GLU A 231 -14.19 -1.60 -16.52
N MET A 232 -13.31 -1.85 -15.55
CA MET A 232 -13.69 -2.37 -14.23
C MET A 232 -14.70 -1.48 -13.50
N LEU A 233 -14.53 -0.15 -13.62
CA LEU A 233 -15.41 0.83 -12.98
C LEU A 233 -16.72 1.09 -13.75
N LYS A 234 -16.92 0.55 -14.96
CA LYS A 234 -18.17 0.74 -15.74
C LYS A 234 -19.36 -0.01 -15.16
N ASP A 235 -19.10 -1.13 -14.49
CA ASP A 235 -20.15 -1.99 -13.96
C ASP A 235 -20.76 -1.46 -12.65
N GLY A 236 -20.10 -0.48 -12.01
CA GLY A 236 -20.54 0.15 -10.76
C GLY A 236 -21.10 1.56 -10.96
N ASP A 237 -22.20 1.88 -10.26
CA ASP A 237 -22.75 3.24 -10.22
C ASP A 237 -21.92 4.21 -9.34
N ALA A 238 -21.01 3.68 -8.51
CA ALA A 238 -20.24 4.42 -7.52
C ALA A 238 -18.98 3.63 -7.08
N PHE A 239 -17.86 4.33 -6.88
CA PHE A 239 -16.64 3.76 -6.29
C PHE A 239 -16.05 4.69 -5.22
N VAL A 240 -15.25 4.09 -4.33
CA VAL A 240 -14.40 4.77 -3.34
C VAL A 240 -12.98 4.83 -3.88
N LEU A 241 -12.35 6.00 -3.78
CA LEU A 241 -10.92 6.18 -4.02
C LEU A 241 -10.23 6.26 -2.66
N ASP A 242 -9.37 5.31 -2.37
CA ASP A 242 -8.55 5.28 -1.18
C ASP A 242 -7.08 5.44 -1.53
N ILE A 243 -6.36 6.22 -0.72
CA ILE A 243 -4.96 6.56 -0.95
C ILE A 243 -4.25 6.55 0.40
N ASP A 244 -3.46 5.53 0.67
CA ASP A 244 -2.43 5.63 1.71
C ASP A 244 -1.25 6.43 1.15
N LEU A 245 -0.70 7.33 1.98
CA LEU A 245 0.42 8.16 1.60
C LEU A 245 1.73 7.37 1.51
N ASP A 246 1.81 6.19 2.13
CA ASP A 246 2.96 5.32 2.01
C ASP A 246 3.16 4.76 0.58
N PHE A 247 2.13 4.83 -0.28
CA PHE A 247 2.23 4.54 -1.73
C PHE A 247 3.33 5.36 -2.39
N PHE A 248 3.58 6.58 -1.89
CA PHE A 248 4.55 7.51 -2.46
C PHE A 248 5.94 7.36 -1.84
N SER A 249 6.04 6.85 -0.62
CA SER A 249 7.28 6.63 0.10
C SER A 249 6.99 5.77 1.34
N VAL A 250 7.68 4.65 1.49
CA VAL A 250 7.39 3.68 2.56
C VAL A 250 8.64 3.29 3.33
N LYS A 251 8.51 3.12 4.64
CA LYS A 251 9.48 2.53 5.54
C LYS A 251 8.89 1.23 6.10
N ASN A 252 9.74 0.22 6.16
CA ASN A 252 9.59 -0.87 7.10
C ASN A 252 10.16 -0.41 8.47
N PRO A 253 9.31 -0.09 9.47
CA PRO A 253 9.77 0.44 10.76
C PRO A 253 10.63 -0.56 11.54
N PHE A 254 10.40 -1.87 11.36
CA PHE A 254 11.15 -2.92 12.06
C PHE A 254 12.63 -2.97 11.67
N LYS A 255 12.99 -2.52 10.46
CA LYS A 255 14.40 -2.43 10.03
C LYS A 255 15.21 -1.39 10.78
N GLU A 256 14.56 -0.38 11.35
CA GLU A 256 15.23 0.62 12.18
C GLU A 256 15.29 0.19 13.65
N MET A 257 14.33 -0.63 14.08
CA MET A 257 14.21 -1.11 15.46
C MET A 257 15.16 -2.28 15.78
N PHE A 258 15.31 -3.22 14.85
CA PHE A 258 16.10 -4.43 15.03
C PHE A 258 17.40 -4.39 14.25
N THR A 259 18.44 -5.02 14.80
CA THR A 259 19.68 -5.24 14.05
C THR A 259 19.46 -6.23 12.91
N GLN A 260 20.33 -6.20 11.92
CA GLN A 260 20.27 -7.15 10.79
C GLN A 260 20.34 -8.61 11.25
N ASP A 261 21.12 -8.91 12.30
CA ASP A 261 21.24 -10.26 12.85
C ASP A 261 19.97 -10.68 13.61
N GLU A 262 19.39 -9.79 14.42
CA GLU A 262 18.10 -10.03 15.09
C GLU A 262 16.98 -10.27 14.07
N TYR A 263 16.92 -9.43 13.03
CA TYR A 263 15.91 -9.56 11.97
C TYR A 263 16.06 -10.87 11.19
N LYS A 264 17.30 -11.30 10.93
CA LYS A 264 17.56 -12.60 10.30
C LYS A 264 17.08 -13.76 11.19
N ILE A 265 17.27 -13.67 12.51
CA ILE A 265 16.75 -14.69 13.43
C ILE A 265 15.22 -14.71 13.41
N LEU A 266 14.56 -13.54 13.37
CA LEU A 266 13.10 -13.49 13.22
C LEU A 266 12.65 -14.17 11.92
N GLN A 267 13.32 -13.89 10.80
CA GLN A 267 13.04 -14.57 9.53
C GLN A 267 13.21 -16.10 9.62
N GLU A 268 14.18 -16.59 10.39
CA GLU A 268 14.37 -18.03 10.62
C GLU A 268 13.25 -18.64 11.46
N LEU A 269 12.85 -17.96 12.56
CA LEU A 269 11.80 -18.45 13.47
C LEU A 269 10.41 -18.44 12.83
N TYR A 270 10.09 -17.38 12.07
CA TYR A 270 8.79 -17.16 11.45
C TYR A 270 8.69 -17.71 10.04
N GLN A 271 9.74 -18.33 9.51
CA GLN A 271 9.81 -18.73 8.10
C GLN A 271 8.57 -19.51 7.63
N PHE A 272 7.83 -18.94 6.68
CA PHE A 272 6.79 -19.66 5.95
C PHE A 272 7.39 -20.26 4.68
N LYS A 273 7.43 -21.59 4.61
CA LYS A 273 7.99 -22.29 3.44
C LYS A 273 7.00 -22.25 2.29
N LYS A 274 7.36 -21.53 1.23
CA LYS A 274 6.59 -21.48 -0.01
C LYS A 274 6.36 -22.91 -0.52
N PRO A 275 5.09 -23.33 -0.65
CA PRO A 275 4.80 -24.69 -1.05
C PRO A 275 5.10 -24.91 -2.54
N ASP A 276 5.29 -26.18 -2.91
CA ASP A 276 5.68 -26.56 -4.27
C ASP A 276 4.59 -26.25 -5.30
N SER A 277 4.97 -26.10 -6.58
CA SER A 277 3.99 -25.98 -7.65
C SER A 277 3.22 -27.30 -7.84
N ASN A 278 1.89 -27.24 -7.91
CA ASN A 278 0.91 -28.35 -8.04
C ASN A 278 0.39 -28.96 -6.72
N LEU A 279 -0.10 -28.12 -5.81
CA LEU A 279 -0.75 -28.56 -4.58
C LEU A 279 -2.19 -28.98 -4.85
N THR A 280 -2.62 -30.03 -4.16
CA THR A 280 -4.04 -30.34 -3.99
C THR A 280 -4.64 -29.45 -2.89
N GLU A 281 -5.97 -29.41 -2.81
CA GLU A 281 -6.66 -28.70 -1.73
C GLU A 281 -6.33 -29.30 -0.34
N GLU A 282 -6.14 -30.61 -0.26
CA GLU A 282 -5.71 -31.30 0.97
C GLU A 282 -4.30 -30.87 1.40
N ASP A 283 -3.37 -30.74 0.45
CA ASP A 283 -2.02 -30.23 0.74
C ASP A 283 -2.08 -28.79 1.30
N LEU A 284 -2.97 -27.95 0.77
CA LEU A 284 -3.15 -26.56 1.24
C LEU A 284 -3.68 -26.51 2.68
N VAL A 285 -4.64 -27.39 3.02
CA VAL A 285 -5.15 -27.51 4.39
C VAL A 285 -4.02 -27.93 5.34
N ASP A 286 -3.24 -28.96 4.99
CA ASP A 286 -2.12 -29.41 5.82
C ASP A 286 -1.06 -28.31 6.03
N ILE A 287 -0.79 -27.51 4.99
CA ILE A 287 0.14 -26.35 5.06
C ILE A 287 -0.39 -25.30 6.03
N VAL A 288 -1.66 -24.92 5.89
CA VAL A 288 -2.30 -23.91 6.72
C VAL A 288 -2.36 -24.37 8.17
N ASP A 289 -2.79 -25.61 8.42
CA ASP A 289 -2.82 -26.19 9.76
C ASP A 289 -1.42 -26.15 10.38
N THR A 290 -0.39 -26.61 9.66
CA THR A 290 0.99 -26.57 10.16
C THR A 290 1.44 -25.13 10.47
N ARG A 291 1.07 -24.16 9.63
CA ARG A 291 1.41 -22.75 9.82
C ARG A 291 0.67 -22.16 11.02
N THR A 292 -0.62 -22.44 11.19
CA THR A 292 -1.40 -21.97 12.35
C THR A 292 -0.78 -22.46 13.65
N HIS A 293 -0.43 -23.75 13.76
CA HIS A 293 0.24 -24.26 14.96
C HIS A 293 1.60 -23.58 15.22
N GLN A 294 2.38 -23.29 14.17
CA GLN A 294 3.64 -22.54 14.31
C GLN A 294 3.39 -21.14 14.86
N LEU A 295 2.39 -20.42 14.35
CA LEU A 295 2.05 -19.07 14.80
C LEU A 295 1.54 -19.07 16.24
N GLU A 296 0.70 -20.03 16.62
CA GLU A 296 0.22 -20.22 18.00
C GLU A 296 1.37 -20.53 18.96
N ASP A 297 2.32 -21.39 18.57
CA ASP A 297 3.52 -21.69 19.36
C ASP A 297 4.38 -20.43 19.54
N LEU A 298 4.56 -19.62 18.49
CA LEU A 298 5.32 -18.37 18.54
C LEU A 298 4.61 -17.33 19.42
N GLU A 299 3.31 -17.13 19.28
CA GLU A 299 2.50 -16.24 20.14
C GLU A 299 2.65 -16.65 21.61
N ALA A 300 2.53 -17.94 21.91
CA ALA A 300 2.71 -18.46 23.28
C ALA A 300 4.13 -18.24 23.82
N ILE A 301 5.16 -18.42 22.99
CA ILE A 301 6.56 -18.14 23.37
C ILE A 301 6.73 -16.68 23.75
N PHE A 302 6.30 -15.75 22.90
CA PHE A 302 6.51 -14.32 23.13
C PHE A 302 5.64 -13.79 24.28
N ALA A 303 4.43 -14.32 24.47
CA ALA A 303 3.61 -14.05 25.66
C ALA A 303 4.31 -14.49 26.96
N ASP A 304 4.89 -15.69 27.00
CA ASP A 304 5.67 -16.18 28.15
C ASP A 304 6.92 -15.31 28.42
N LEU A 305 7.56 -14.78 27.37
CA LEU A 305 8.72 -13.88 27.50
C LEU A 305 8.33 -12.51 28.06
N CYS A 306 7.13 -12.02 27.78
CA CYS A 306 6.57 -10.83 28.43
C CYS A 306 6.42 -11.03 29.95
N ASP A 307 6.04 -12.24 30.39
CA ASP A 307 5.95 -12.57 31.82
C ASP A 307 7.32 -12.80 32.47
N GLY A 308 8.30 -13.36 31.73
CA GLY A 308 9.67 -13.49 32.21
C GLY A 308 10.65 -14.18 31.26
N ASP A 309 11.70 -13.45 30.88
CA ASP A 309 12.76 -13.87 29.96
C ASP A 309 14.00 -14.50 30.64
N GLY A 310 13.76 -15.24 31.73
CA GLY A 310 14.80 -15.95 32.47
C GLY A 310 15.44 -17.08 31.66
N GLU A 311 16.69 -17.44 31.99
CA GLU A 311 17.45 -18.48 31.26
C GLU A 311 16.69 -19.82 31.20
N GLU A 312 16.00 -20.20 32.28
CA GLU A 312 15.18 -21.42 32.31
C GLU A 312 14.00 -21.37 31.30
N THR A 313 13.27 -20.25 31.24
CA THR A 313 12.16 -20.04 30.30
C THR A 313 12.64 -20.12 28.85
N VAL A 314 13.72 -19.38 28.54
CA VAL A 314 14.26 -19.32 27.17
C VAL A 314 14.79 -20.69 26.75
N GLN A 315 15.52 -21.40 27.61
CA GLN A 315 16.05 -22.73 27.30
C GLN A 315 14.96 -23.78 27.15
N ARG A 316 13.87 -23.68 27.92
CA ARG A 316 12.71 -24.56 27.80
C ARG A 316 12.10 -24.44 26.41
N TRP A 317 11.84 -23.23 25.94
CA TRP A 317 11.28 -22.99 24.61
C TRP A 317 12.26 -23.33 23.48
N ALA A 318 13.54 -22.98 23.63
CA ALA A 318 14.57 -23.29 22.63
C ALA A 318 14.90 -24.79 22.50
N SER A 319 14.41 -25.62 23.43
CA SER A 319 14.49 -27.08 23.32
C SER A 319 13.48 -27.66 22.32
N ASN A 320 12.48 -26.88 21.90
CA ASN A 320 11.52 -27.28 20.88
C ASN A 320 12.19 -27.24 19.50
N PRO A 321 11.90 -28.21 18.61
CA PRO A 321 12.47 -28.23 17.26
C PRO A 321 12.17 -26.93 16.49
N GLY A 322 13.20 -26.32 15.90
CA GLY A 322 13.07 -25.07 15.13
C GLY A 322 13.13 -23.79 15.96
N MET A 323 13.23 -23.87 17.29
CA MET A 323 13.31 -22.71 18.20
C MET A 323 14.74 -22.48 18.71
N GLU A 324 15.75 -23.11 18.12
CA GLU A 324 17.14 -23.06 18.59
C GLU A 324 17.70 -21.62 18.54
N SER A 325 17.26 -20.82 17.57
CA SER A 325 17.67 -19.43 17.41
C SER A 325 17.02 -18.46 18.41
N LEU A 326 16.10 -18.92 19.27
CA LEU A 326 15.47 -18.07 20.30
C LEU A 326 16.48 -17.58 21.35
N VAL A 327 17.40 -18.44 21.77
CA VAL A 327 18.45 -18.08 22.76
C VAL A 327 19.31 -16.92 22.27
N PRO A 328 19.95 -16.96 21.09
CA PRO A 328 20.75 -15.84 20.61
C PRO A 328 19.92 -14.57 20.35
N LEU A 329 18.64 -14.69 19.94
CA LEU A 329 17.75 -13.53 19.81
C LEU A 329 17.57 -12.80 21.14
N VAL A 330 17.12 -13.52 22.18
CA VAL A 330 16.88 -12.95 23.51
C VAL A 330 18.17 -12.38 24.10
N GLN A 331 19.31 -13.05 23.93
CA GLN A 331 20.61 -12.54 24.38
C GLN A 331 21.00 -11.23 23.67
N SER A 332 20.79 -11.14 22.36
CA SER A 332 21.04 -9.90 21.60
C SER A 332 20.17 -8.76 22.11
N LEU A 333 18.86 -8.99 22.22
CA LEU A 333 17.89 -7.99 22.68
C LEU A 333 18.26 -7.47 24.08
N LYS A 334 18.52 -8.36 25.04
CA LYS A 334 18.90 -7.98 26.42
C LYS A 334 20.24 -7.27 26.53
N THR A 335 21.11 -7.40 25.53
CA THR A 335 22.39 -6.67 25.49
C THR A 335 22.17 -5.22 25.07
N ARG A 336 21.17 -4.95 24.22
CA ARG A 336 20.88 -3.59 23.72
C ARG A 336 19.78 -2.88 24.51
N MET A 337 18.86 -3.63 25.10
CA MET A 337 17.64 -3.14 25.73
C MET A 337 17.59 -3.58 27.20
N GLU A 338 17.26 -2.65 28.11
CA GLU A 338 17.09 -2.98 29.54
C GLU A 338 15.89 -3.91 29.76
N VAL A 339 14.80 -3.65 29.03
CA VAL A 339 13.60 -4.50 28.98
C VAL A 339 13.20 -4.61 27.49
N PRO A 340 13.44 -5.77 26.85
CA PRO A 340 12.96 -5.99 25.49
C PRO A 340 11.42 -5.95 25.41
N ASP A 341 10.91 -5.33 24.34
CA ASP A 341 9.48 -5.34 24.02
C ASP A 341 9.17 -6.59 23.19
N TYR A 342 8.84 -7.70 23.87
CA TYR A 342 8.61 -8.98 23.21
C TYR A 342 7.33 -9.03 22.38
N GLU A 343 6.35 -8.17 22.68
CA GLU A 343 5.17 -7.99 21.84
C GLU A 343 5.59 -7.41 20.49
N MET A 344 6.38 -6.33 20.50
CA MET A 344 6.89 -5.73 19.27
C MET A 344 7.83 -6.67 18.49
N VAL A 345 8.59 -7.52 19.19
CA VAL A 345 9.41 -8.57 18.55
C VAL A 345 8.53 -9.60 17.84
N HIS A 346 7.41 -10.00 18.45
CA HIS A 346 6.43 -10.89 17.83
C HIS A 346 5.82 -10.27 16.57
N GLN A 347 5.36 -9.00 16.66
CA GLN A 347 4.81 -8.26 15.52
C GLN A 347 5.82 -8.13 14.37
N ALA A 348 7.10 -7.86 14.66
CA ALA A 348 8.15 -7.84 13.65
C ALA A 348 8.38 -9.21 12.99
N GLY A 349 8.25 -10.29 13.76
CA GLY A 349 8.33 -11.66 13.25
C GLY A 349 7.23 -11.99 12.25
N LEU A 350 5.99 -11.63 12.57
CA LEU A 350 4.82 -11.85 11.70
C LEU A 350 4.96 -11.18 10.32
N THR A 351 5.76 -10.12 10.22
CA THR A 351 5.91 -9.32 9.00
C THR A 351 7.15 -9.65 8.15
N CYS A 352 7.86 -10.74 8.47
CA CYS A 352 9.09 -11.15 7.78
C CYS A 352 9.13 -12.64 7.41
N ASP A 353 7.98 -13.27 7.28
CA ASP A 353 7.80 -14.72 7.20
C ASP A 353 7.95 -15.32 5.78
N TYR A 354 7.22 -14.81 4.78
CA TYR A 354 7.24 -15.26 3.37
C TYR A 354 7.68 -14.16 2.41
N SER A 355 7.34 -12.92 2.75
CA SER A 355 7.72 -11.68 2.08
C SER A 355 8.08 -10.67 3.15
N GLU A 356 9.12 -9.89 2.89
CA GLU A 356 9.44 -8.75 3.75
C GLU A 356 8.46 -7.61 3.47
N LEU A 357 8.17 -6.80 4.49
CA LEU A 357 7.44 -5.55 4.28
C LEU A 357 8.21 -4.61 3.33
N PRO A 358 7.48 -3.87 2.47
CA PRO A 358 8.07 -2.85 1.61
C PRO A 358 8.94 -1.84 2.37
N HIS A 359 10.05 -1.44 1.75
CA HIS A 359 10.92 -0.37 2.26
C HIS A 359 11.54 0.38 1.08
N HIS A 360 11.07 1.59 0.82
CA HIS A 360 11.56 2.50 -0.20
C HIS A 360 11.26 3.94 0.21
N VAL A 361 12.21 4.61 0.87
CA VAL A 361 12.11 6.04 1.16
C VAL A 361 12.41 6.82 -0.12
N SER A 362 11.37 7.32 -0.76
CA SER A 362 11.45 8.00 -2.05
C SER A 362 12.19 9.34 -1.98
N THR A 363 12.88 9.73 -3.05
CA THR A 363 13.35 11.12 -3.20
C THR A 363 12.18 12.06 -3.56
N GLU A 364 12.39 13.36 -3.43
CA GLU A 364 11.39 14.36 -3.85
C GLU A 364 11.02 14.19 -5.33
N GLU A 365 12.00 13.90 -6.20
CA GLU A 365 11.76 13.67 -7.62
C GLU A 365 10.93 12.39 -7.88
N GLU A 366 11.17 11.33 -7.11
CA GLU A 366 10.39 10.08 -7.21
C GLU A 366 8.93 10.31 -6.76
N ILE A 367 8.74 11.04 -5.65
CA ILE A 367 7.40 11.46 -5.18
C ILE A 367 6.68 12.25 -6.28
N GLU A 368 7.33 13.24 -6.90
CA GLU A 368 6.75 14.01 -7.99
C GLU A 368 6.36 13.13 -9.20
N CYS A 369 7.20 12.16 -9.57
CA CYS A 369 6.88 11.22 -10.65
C CYS A 369 5.64 10.36 -10.34
N LEU A 370 5.51 9.90 -9.09
CA LEU A 370 4.36 9.11 -8.65
C LEU A 370 3.09 9.96 -8.56
N ILE A 371 3.17 11.17 -8.01
CA ILE A 371 2.07 12.15 -8.00
C ILE A 371 1.58 12.41 -9.43
N GLN A 372 2.51 12.55 -10.39
CA GLN A 372 2.18 12.74 -11.80
C GLN A 372 1.53 11.49 -12.43
N SER A 373 1.97 10.28 -12.07
CA SER A 373 1.33 9.02 -12.49
C SER A 373 -0.11 8.93 -11.98
N VAL A 374 -0.33 9.21 -10.69
CA VAL A 374 -1.67 9.23 -10.06
C VAL A 374 -2.56 10.26 -10.75
N TYR A 375 -2.06 11.48 -10.98
CA TYR A 375 -2.79 12.51 -11.74
C TYR A 375 -3.22 12.00 -13.12
N CYS A 376 -2.29 11.42 -13.88
CA CYS A 376 -2.55 10.95 -15.24
C CYS A 376 -3.58 9.81 -15.28
N LEU A 377 -3.53 8.90 -14.31
CA LEU A 377 -4.50 7.83 -14.17
C LEU A 377 -5.88 8.39 -13.82
N LEU A 378 -5.98 9.16 -12.73
CA LEU A 378 -7.24 9.69 -12.20
C LEU A 378 -7.93 10.67 -13.17
N LYS A 379 -7.18 11.42 -13.99
CA LYS A 379 -7.71 12.31 -15.05
C LYS A 379 -8.64 11.59 -16.03
N ASN A 380 -8.41 10.31 -16.25
CA ASN A 380 -9.15 9.51 -17.23
C ASN A 380 -10.22 8.61 -16.59
N LEU A 381 -10.34 8.61 -15.26
CA LEU A 381 -11.35 7.86 -14.53
C LEU A 381 -12.59 8.72 -14.23
N PRO A 382 -13.75 8.10 -14.00
CA PRO A 382 -14.92 8.80 -13.47
C PRO A 382 -14.60 9.45 -12.11
N LYS A 383 -15.34 10.49 -11.76
CA LYS A 383 -15.22 11.14 -10.45
C LYS A 383 -15.62 10.16 -9.33
N PRO A 384 -14.80 9.95 -8.29
CA PRO A 384 -15.15 9.10 -7.15
C PRO A 384 -16.34 9.66 -6.36
N THR A 385 -16.99 8.80 -5.58
CA THR A 385 -18.10 9.21 -4.70
C THR A 385 -17.58 9.90 -3.43
N LEU A 386 -16.50 9.36 -2.87
CA LEU A 386 -15.75 9.91 -1.75
C LEU A 386 -14.27 9.53 -1.91
N VAL A 387 -13.40 10.30 -1.27
CA VAL A 387 -11.98 9.99 -1.15
C VAL A 387 -11.63 9.79 0.31
N THR A 388 -10.84 8.77 0.60
CA THR A 388 -10.20 8.52 1.89
C THR A 388 -8.68 8.57 1.71
N ILE A 389 -8.00 9.10 2.72
CA ILE A 389 -6.55 9.23 2.75
C ILE A 389 -6.06 8.81 4.14
N ALA A 390 -5.16 7.85 4.21
CA ALA A 390 -4.43 7.49 5.43
C ALA A 390 -3.04 8.11 5.39
N ARG A 391 -2.61 8.67 6.52
CA ARG A 391 -1.29 9.30 6.62
C ARG A 391 -0.21 8.30 6.96
N SER A 392 -0.54 7.30 7.78
CA SER A 392 0.35 6.21 8.20
C SER A 392 1.70 6.74 8.67
N SER A 393 1.68 7.85 9.42
CA SER A 393 2.90 8.54 9.85
C SER A 393 3.20 8.35 11.34
N LEU A 394 2.20 8.03 12.17
CA LEU A 394 2.42 7.70 13.58
C LEU A 394 2.88 6.26 13.80
N ASP A 395 2.65 5.36 12.84
CA ASP A 395 3.13 3.98 12.81
C ASP A 395 4.42 3.82 11.98
N ASP A 396 5.00 4.94 11.53
CA ASP A 396 6.26 5.06 10.78
C ASP A 396 6.27 4.38 9.40
N TYR A 397 5.13 3.94 8.83
CA TYR A 397 5.10 3.37 7.48
C TYR A 397 5.31 4.41 6.39
N CYS A 398 4.59 5.53 6.41
CA CYS A 398 4.92 6.72 5.64
C CYS A 398 5.93 7.58 6.42
N PRO A 399 7.09 7.94 5.84
CA PRO A 399 8.09 8.76 6.54
C PRO A 399 7.51 10.06 7.12
N PRO A 400 7.59 10.28 8.45
CA PRO A 400 7.00 11.46 9.10
C PRO A 400 7.55 12.78 8.57
N GLU A 401 8.79 12.77 8.06
CA GLU A 401 9.44 13.92 7.44
C GLU A 401 8.94 14.23 6.02
N GLN A 402 8.20 13.32 5.38
CA GLN A 402 7.67 13.47 4.01
C GLN A 402 6.13 13.58 3.96
N VAL A 403 5.42 13.06 4.97
CA VAL A 403 3.95 12.90 4.96
C VAL A 403 3.20 14.18 4.63
N ASP A 404 3.55 15.32 5.24
CA ASP A 404 2.83 16.58 5.04
C ASP A 404 2.98 17.11 3.61
N THR A 405 4.18 16.96 3.04
CA THR A 405 4.48 17.35 1.66
C THR A 405 3.75 16.45 0.67
N ILE A 406 3.73 15.14 0.90
CA ILE A 406 2.99 14.17 0.06
C ILE A 406 1.48 14.47 0.13
N GLN A 407 0.93 14.65 1.33
CA GLN A 407 -0.48 14.99 1.55
C GLN A 407 -0.88 16.25 0.77
N GLU A 408 -0.09 17.32 0.85
CA GLU A 408 -0.36 18.56 0.12
C GLU A 408 -0.41 18.33 -1.40
N LYS A 409 0.56 17.58 -1.96
CA LYS A 409 0.59 17.26 -3.39
C LYS A 409 -0.62 16.43 -3.83
N VAL A 410 -1.00 15.41 -3.06
CA VAL A 410 -2.20 14.58 -3.34
C VAL A 410 -3.46 15.44 -3.33
N LEU A 411 -3.65 16.28 -2.30
CA LEU A 411 -4.79 17.19 -2.22
C LEU A 411 -4.82 18.19 -3.40
N ASN A 412 -3.67 18.69 -3.83
CA ASN A 412 -3.56 19.56 -5.00
C ASN A 412 -3.95 18.84 -6.30
N VAL A 413 -3.54 17.58 -6.48
CA VAL A 413 -3.98 16.73 -7.61
C VAL A 413 -5.50 16.55 -7.59
N LEU A 414 -6.08 16.16 -6.46
CA LEU A 414 -7.52 15.98 -6.30
C LEU A 414 -8.29 17.28 -6.58
N HIS A 415 -7.78 18.42 -6.09
CA HIS A 415 -8.38 19.73 -6.32
C HIS A 415 -8.36 20.12 -7.81
N SER A 416 -7.22 19.89 -8.47
CA SER A 416 -7.04 20.15 -9.91
C SER A 416 -8.01 19.33 -10.77
N LEU A 417 -8.19 18.05 -10.43
CA LEU A 417 -9.05 17.13 -11.20
C LEU A 417 -10.54 17.32 -10.91
N TYR A 418 -10.92 17.58 -9.66
CA TYR A 418 -12.32 17.49 -9.21
C TYR A 418 -12.92 18.81 -8.71
N GLY A 419 -12.14 19.90 -8.73
CA GLY A 419 -12.54 21.24 -8.30
C GLY A 419 -12.50 21.42 -6.77
N THR A 420 -13.33 22.32 -6.24
CA THR A 420 -13.39 22.58 -4.80
C THR A 420 -13.77 21.31 -4.01
N LEU A 421 -12.90 20.92 -3.09
CA LEU A 421 -13.04 19.75 -2.22
C LEU A 421 -13.77 20.12 -0.92
N ASP A 422 -14.33 19.12 -0.25
CA ASP A 422 -14.80 19.16 1.12
C ASP A 422 -13.85 18.34 1.99
N THR A 423 -12.70 18.91 2.32
CA THR A 423 -11.59 18.24 3.00
C THR A 423 -11.76 18.27 4.52
N HIS A 424 -11.58 17.12 5.17
CA HIS A 424 -11.67 16.93 6.61
C HIS A 424 -10.38 16.30 7.12
N LEU A 425 -9.60 17.03 7.91
CA LEU A 425 -8.33 16.56 8.49
C LEU A 425 -8.59 15.98 9.88
N VAL A 426 -9.03 14.72 9.94
CA VAL A 426 -9.53 14.07 11.17
C VAL A 426 -8.42 13.93 12.22
N TYR A 427 -7.21 13.59 11.77
CA TYR A 427 -6.00 13.46 12.61
C TYR A 427 -5.64 14.75 13.38
N SER A 428 -6.06 15.92 12.89
CA SER A 428 -5.69 17.23 13.46
C SER A 428 -6.49 17.63 14.71
N GLY A 429 -7.34 16.76 15.24
CA GLY A 429 -8.07 16.99 16.48
C GLY A 429 -9.24 17.96 16.31
N THR A 430 -10.23 17.56 15.50
CA THR A 430 -11.63 17.87 15.82
C THR A 430 -12.41 16.57 15.76
N SER A 431 -12.87 16.10 16.92
CA SER A 431 -13.70 14.90 17.01
C SER A 431 -14.84 14.98 15.98
N PRO A 432 -15.11 13.92 15.21
CA PRO A 432 -16.25 13.93 14.30
C PRO A 432 -17.54 14.15 15.10
N PRO A 433 -18.54 14.88 14.56
CA PRO A 433 -19.85 14.90 15.20
C PRO A 433 -20.38 13.47 15.22
N CYS A 434 -20.76 13.02 16.43
CA CYS A 434 -21.44 11.76 16.71
C CYS A 434 -22.63 11.51 15.76
#